data_AF-A0A7J7LRQ4-F1
#
_entry.id   AF-A0A7J7LRQ4-F1
#
_cell.length_a   1.000
_cell.length_b   1.000
_cell.length_c   1.000
_cell.angle_alpha   90.00
_cell.angle_beta   90.00
_cell.angle_gamma   90.00
#
_symmetry.space_group_name_H-M   'P 1'
#
loop_
_entity.id
_entity.type
_entity.pdbx_description
1 polymer ?
#
loop_
_entity_poly.entity_id
_entity_poly.type
_entity_poly.pdbx_seq_one_letter_code
_entity_poly.pdbx_strand_id
1 'polypeptide(L)'
;MIRFLRDRYRGTHEAQIRFIGDLTVVTMKPDGVQRNLVDEIIDRFEKKGFTLKGLKLMNADHAFAEKHYEDLSKKPVEYILWLL
;
A
#
# COMPACT_ATOMS: atom_id res chain seq x y z
N MET A 1 14.54 9.84 4.02
CA MET A 1 13.19 9.21 4.07
C MET A 1 12.06 10.20 3.80
N ILE A 2 11.86 11.25 4.60
CA ILE A 2 10.79 12.24 4.38
C ILE A 2 10.83 12.86 2.96
N ARG A 3 12.02 13.25 2.47
CA ARG A 3 12.19 13.74 1.08
C ARG A 3 11.87 12.68 0.01
N PHE A 4 12.17 11.42 0.28
CA PHE A 4 11.88 10.29 -0.62
C PHE A 4 10.38 9.97 -0.69
N LEU A 5 9.67 10.05 0.45
CA LEU A 5 8.21 9.89 0.50
C LEU A 5 7.50 11.04 -0.25
N ARG A 6 7.94 12.29 -0.03
CA ARG A 6 7.39 13.45 -0.75
C ARG A 6 7.41 13.30 -2.28
N ASP A 7 8.52 12.83 -2.84
CA ASP A 7 8.67 12.75 -4.30
C ASP A 7 7.87 11.56 -4.89
N ARG A 8 7.68 10.48 -4.12
CA ARG A 8 6.98 9.28 -4.58
C ARG A 8 5.46 9.35 -4.44
N TYR A 9 4.94 10.12 -3.48
CA TYR A 9 3.51 10.18 -3.16
C TYR A 9 2.79 11.40 -3.75
N ARG A 10 3.46 12.20 -4.59
CA ARG A 10 2.86 13.39 -5.20
C ARG A 10 1.88 13.00 -6.31
N GLY A 11 0.59 13.09 -6.04
CA GLY A 11 -0.48 12.86 -7.04
C GLY A 11 -0.69 11.38 -7.41
N THR A 12 -0.32 10.47 -6.51
CA THR A 12 -0.31 9.03 -6.78
C THR A 12 -1.39 8.30 -5.99
N HIS A 13 -2.15 7.46 -6.67
CA HIS A 13 -3.28 6.72 -6.09
C HIS A 13 -2.80 5.44 -5.40
N GLU A 14 -3.26 5.19 -4.17
CA GLU A 14 -3.08 3.93 -3.46
C GLU A 14 -4.41 3.19 -3.31
N ALA A 15 -4.35 1.86 -3.31
CA ALA A 15 -5.52 1.02 -3.05
C ALA A 15 -5.33 0.27 -1.73
N GLN A 16 -6.27 0.42 -0.81
CA GLN A 16 -6.36 -0.41 0.39
C GLN A 16 -7.42 -1.48 0.20
N ILE A 17 -7.01 -2.74 0.36
CA ILE A 17 -7.82 -3.94 0.19
C ILE A 17 -7.93 -4.63 1.55
N ARG A 18 -9.15 -4.99 1.97
CA ARG A 18 -9.41 -5.65 3.27
C ARG A 18 -10.00 -7.05 3.05
N PHE A 19 -9.44 -8.07 3.71
CA PHE A 19 -9.89 -9.46 3.61
C PHE A 19 -10.39 -10.04 4.96
N ILE A 20 -11.21 -11.12 4.94
CA ILE A 20 -11.69 -11.82 6.17
C ILE A 20 -10.68 -12.86 6.68
N GLY A 21 -10.39 -12.80 7.98
CA GLY A 21 -9.46 -13.61 8.80
C GLY A 21 -9.08 -12.79 10.05
N ASP A 22 -7.96 -13.10 10.74
CA ASP A 22 -7.32 -12.11 11.62
C ASP A 22 -7.10 -10.83 10.78
N LEU A 23 -7.74 -9.73 11.20
CA LEU A 23 -8.03 -8.55 10.37
C LEU A 23 -6.77 -7.98 9.67
N THR A 24 -6.55 -8.36 8.41
CA THR A 24 -5.36 -7.95 7.65
C THR A 24 -5.73 -6.93 6.57
N VAL A 25 -4.98 -5.82 6.56
CA VAL A 25 -5.09 -4.77 5.53
C VAL A 25 -3.94 -4.94 4.55
N VAL A 26 -4.26 -5.08 3.28
CA VAL A 26 -3.28 -5.11 2.19
C VAL A 26 -3.32 -3.77 1.47
N THR A 27 -2.21 -3.04 1.50
CA THR A 27 -2.07 -1.77 0.78
C THR A 27 -1.26 -1.99 -0.49
N MET A 28 -1.84 -1.64 -1.63
CA MET A 28 -1.14 -1.61 -2.90
C MET A 28 -0.63 -0.21 -3.19
N LYS A 29 0.68 -0.15 -3.41
CA LYS A 29 1.41 1.08 -3.71
C LYS A 29 1.04 1.64 -5.08
N PRO A 30 1.33 2.92 -5.36
CA PRO A 30 0.83 3.54 -6.58
C PRO A 30 1.34 2.95 -7.89
N ASP A 31 2.55 2.40 -7.89
CA ASP A 31 3.10 1.72 -9.07
C ASP A 31 2.23 0.51 -9.48
N GLY A 32 1.75 -0.29 -8.51
CA GLY A 32 0.84 -1.40 -8.79
C GLY A 32 -0.53 -0.95 -9.28
N VAL A 33 -1.02 0.21 -8.78
CA VAL A 33 -2.28 0.82 -9.26
C VAL A 33 -2.10 1.32 -10.70
N GLN A 34 -1.01 2.04 -10.99
CA GLN A 34 -0.72 2.58 -12.33
C GLN A 34 -0.51 1.49 -13.38
N ARG A 35 -0.03 0.31 -12.95
CA ARG A 35 0.12 -0.88 -13.80
C ARG A 35 -1.16 -1.71 -13.93
N ASN A 36 -2.29 -1.25 -13.38
CA ASN A 36 -3.57 -1.95 -13.40
C ASN A 36 -3.53 -3.36 -12.77
N LEU A 37 -2.74 -3.56 -11.71
CA LEU A 37 -2.59 -4.86 -11.04
C LEU A 37 -3.63 -5.10 -9.93
N VAL A 38 -4.56 -4.17 -9.69
CA VAL A 38 -5.56 -4.27 -8.61
C VAL A 38 -6.34 -5.58 -8.72
N ASP A 39 -6.86 -5.86 -9.91
CA ASP A 39 -7.76 -6.99 -10.15
C ASP A 39 -7.03 -8.32 -10.04
N GLU A 40 -5.79 -8.39 -10.55
CA GLU A 40 -4.95 -9.57 -10.46
C GLU A 40 -4.62 -9.92 -9.01
N ILE A 41 -4.37 -8.91 -8.18
CA ILE A 41 -4.09 -9.10 -6.76
C ILE A 41 -5.35 -9.60 -6.04
N ILE A 42 -6.51 -8.99 -6.27
CA ILE A 42 -7.78 -9.42 -5.67
C ILE A 42 -8.05 -10.88 -6.03
N ASP A 43 -7.96 -11.24 -7.31
CA ASP A 43 -8.19 -12.59 -7.83
C ASP A 43 -7.26 -13.62 -7.15
N ARG A 44 -5.98 -13.28 -6.93
CA ARG A 44 -5.03 -14.15 -6.21
C ARG A 44 -5.46 -14.41 -4.76
N PHE A 45 -6.03 -13.42 -4.07
CA PHE A 45 -6.51 -13.60 -2.69
C PHE A 45 -7.83 -14.38 -2.65
N GLU A 46 -8.76 -14.10 -3.56
CA GLU A 46 -10.03 -14.84 -3.64
C GLU A 46 -9.81 -16.32 -3.98
N LYS A 47 -8.90 -16.62 -4.91
CA LYS A 47 -8.48 -18.00 -5.24
C LYS A 47 -7.87 -18.75 -4.05
N LYS A 48 -7.30 -18.04 -3.08
CA LYS A 48 -6.79 -18.62 -1.83
C LYS A 48 -7.87 -18.81 -0.75
N GLY A 49 -9.10 -18.37 -1.02
CA GLY A 49 -10.23 -18.48 -0.09
C GLY A 49 -10.43 -17.25 0.80
N PHE A 50 -9.72 -16.15 0.56
CA PHE A 50 -9.98 -14.90 1.28
C PHE A 50 -11.17 -14.17 0.68
N THR A 51 -12.04 -13.60 1.53
CA THR A 51 -13.18 -12.79 1.07
C THR A 51 -12.85 -11.31 1.17
N LEU A 52 -13.02 -10.57 0.07
CA LEU A 52 -12.91 -9.11 0.05
C LEU A 52 -14.04 -8.48 0.89
N LYS A 53 -13.70 -7.72 1.93
CA LYS A 53 -14.65 -6.94 2.73
C LYS A 53 -14.83 -5.51 2.27
N GLY A 54 -13.80 -4.95 1.66
CA GLY A 54 -13.84 -3.56 1.23
C GLY A 54 -12.59 -3.17 0.46
N LEU A 55 -12.81 -2.28 -0.48
CA LEU A 55 -11.79 -1.66 -1.31
C LEU A 55 -11.90 -0.14 -1.13
N LYS A 56 -10.76 0.52 -0.91
CA LYS A 56 -10.70 1.98 -0.87
C LYS A 56 -9.53 2.46 -1.74
N LEU A 57 -9.85 3.17 -2.81
CA LEU A 57 -8.87 3.94 -3.57
C LEU A 57 -8.74 5.32 -2.91
N MET A 58 -7.51 5.74 -2.62
CA MET A 58 -7.26 7.04 -2.02
C MET A 58 -5.92 7.61 -2.48
N ASN A 59 -5.84 8.94 -2.57
CA ASN A 59 -4.56 9.61 -2.66
C ASN A 59 -4.01 9.77 -1.25
N ALA A 60 -2.95 9.03 -0.93
CA ALA A 60 -2.28 9.15 0.36
C ALA A 60 -1.53 10.49 0.41
N ASP A 61 -1.87 11.32 1.39
CA ASP A 61 -1.13 12.54 1.63
C ASP A 61 0.15 12.27 2.44
N HIS A 62 1.02 13.26 2.48
CA HIS A 62 2.32 13.14 3.15
C HIS A 62 2.18 12.81 4.63
N ALA A 63 1.25 13.47 5.33
CA ALA A 63 1.02 13.26 6.75
C ALA A 63 0.53 11.83 7.05
N PHE A 64 -0.33 11.27 6.20
CA PHE A 64 -0.77 9.88 6.31
C PHE A 64 0.40 8.92 6.10
N ALA A 65 1.23 9.12 5.08
CA ALA A 65 2.37 8.25 4.78
C ALA A 65 3.44 8.28 5.89
N GLU A 66 3.75 9.46 6.43
CA GLU A 66 4.69 9.60 7.55
C GLU A 66 4.21 8.87 8.79
N LYS A 67 2.92 9.01 9.13
CA LYS A 67 2.31 8.30 10.25
C LYS A 67 2.28 6.78 10.02
N HIS A 68 1.95 6.34 8.81
CA HIS A 68 1.86 4.92 8.48
C HIS A 68 3.24 4.21 8.54
N TYR A 69 4.32 4.94 8.27
CA TYR A 69 5.69 4.44 8.29
C TYR A 69 6.54 4.99 9.45
N GLU A 70 5.92 5.50 10.52
CA GLU A 70 6.61 6.10 11.66
C GLU A 70 7.64 5.15 12.28
N ASP A 71 7.32 3.86 12.38
CA ASP A 71 8.24 2.84 12.90
C ASP A 71 9.43 2.55 11.97
N LEU A 72 9.28 2.83 10.67
CA LEU A 72 10.36 2.70 9.70
C LEU A 72 11.21 3.97 9.62
N SER A 73 10.76 5.10 10.19
CA SER A 73 11.41 6.42 10.14
C SER A 73 12.86 6.45 10.66
N LYS A 74 13.24 5.46 11.47
CA LYS A 74 14.57 5.33 12.07
C LYS A 74 15.45 4.29 11.38
N LYS A 75 14.92 3.57 10.38
CA LYS A 75 15.67 2.53 9.64
C LYS A 75 16.39 3.14 8.43
N PRO A 76 17.58 2.61 8.07
CA PRO A 76 18.27 3.02 6.85
C PRO A 76 17.40 2.79 5.60
N VAL A 77 17.45 3.72 4.64
CA VAL A 77 16.56 3.75 3.46
C VAL A 77 16.71 2.51 2.57
N GLU A 78 17.90 1.91 2.59
CA GLU A 78 18.23 0.64 1.92
C GLU A 78 17.33 -0.53 2.34
N TYR A 79 16.80 -0.56 3.57
CA TYR A 79 15.88 -1.62 4.02
C TYR A 79 14.44 -1.44 3.52
N ILE A 80 14.08 -0.22 3.08
CA ILE A 80 12.71 0.12 2.63
C ILE A 80 12.55 -0.18 1.13
N LEU A 81 13.65 -0.12 0.36
CA LEU A 81 13.67 -0.40 -1.07
C LEU A 81 13.36 -1.87 -1.43
N TRP A 82 13.56 -2.81 -0.50
CA TRP A 82 13.31 -4.25 -0.72
C TRP A 82 11.90 -4.72 -0.38
N LEU A 83 11.08 -3.88 0.26
CA LEU A 83 9.67 -4.17 0.54
C LEU A 83 8.73 -3.59 -0.54
N LEU A 84 9.30 -3.18 -1.68
CA LEU A 84 8.69 -2.36 -2.71
C LEU A 84 8.56 -3.10 -4.04
#